data_AF-A0A1L6PD34-F1
#
_entry.id   AF-A0A1L6PD34-F1
#
_cell.length_a   1.000
_cell.length_b   1.000
_cell.length_c   1.000
_cell.angle_alpha   90.00
_cell.angle_beta   90.00
_cell.angle_gamma   90.00
#
_symmetry.space_group_name_H-M   'P 1'
#
loop_
_entity.id
_entity.type
_entity.pdbx_description
1 polymer ?
#
loop_
_entity_poly.entity_id
_entity_poly.type
_entity_poly.pdbx_seq_one_letter_code
_entity_poly.pdbx_strand_id
1 'polypeptide(L)'
;MATKQRGRPRSFDREAALRKATLTFWEQGYEATSIADLTRVMGIAAPSLYAAFGDKRTLFGEVVEVYATLFGGFGDRALTEEPTARRGFARMLREAAAEYTEAGRPHGCMVLSAAENCSSAEVVAVLRGQRLRNVVAFQQRIQRDVDAGVLPADTDAAALARCTAAVIQGMSQQARDGASRAELEALAEVAVRAWPEESPGG
;
A
#
# COMPACT_ATOMS: atom_id res chain seq x y z
N MET A 1 -27.86 37.36 -11.06
CA MET A 1 -28.36 36.30 -10.15
C MET A 1 -27.47 35.08 -10.30
N ALA A 2 -26.51 34.89 -9.40
CA ALA A 2 -25.65 33.71 -9.39
C ALA A 2 -26.28 32.64 -8.50
N THR A 3 -26.60 31.48 -9.07
CA THR A 3 -27.21 30.33 -8.40
C THR A 3 -26.21 29.72 -7.41
N LYS A 4 -26.39 30.06 -6.14
CA LYS A 4 -25.72 29.45 -4.99
C LYS A 4 -26.18 27.99 -4.89
N GLN A 5 -25.33 27.03 -5.28
CA GLN A 5 -25.55 25.62 -4.96
C GLN A 5 -25.60 25.48 -3.43
N ARG A 6 -26.81 25.40 -2.87
CA ARG A 6 -27.07 25.09 -1.45
C ARG A 6 -27.02 23.58 -1.27
N GLY A 7 -25.82 23.01 -1.31
CA GLY A 7 -25.60 21.70 -0.70
C GLY A 7 -25.62 21.87 0.81
N ARG A 8 -26.57 21.21 1.50
CA ARG A 8 -26.59 21.13 2.97
C ARG A 8 -25.20 20.70 3.46
N PRO A 9 -24.59 21.35 4.47
CA PRO A 9 -23.30 20.91 4.98
C PRO A 9 -23.39 19.42 5.35
N ARG A 10 -22.43 18.63 4.86
CA ARG A 10 -22.35 17.18 5.15
C ARG A 10 -22.44 17.01 6.66
N SER A 11 -23.46 16.30 7.15
CA SER A 11 -23.74 16.17 8.58
C SER A 11 -22.76 15.27 9.32
N PHE A 12 -21.71 14.79 8.65
CA PHE A 12 -20.73 13.85 9.18
C PHE A 12 -19.31 14.22 8.71
N ASP A 13 -18.33 13.87 9.53
CA ASP A 13 -16.92 13.96 9.16
C ASP A 13 -16.59 12.88 8.13
N ARG A 14 -16.39 13.32 6.88
CA ARG A 14 -16.09 12.44 5.75
C ARG A 14 -14.78 11.71 5.92
N GLU A 15 -13.76 12.37 6.46
CA GLU A 15 -12.43 11.81 6.59
C GLU A 15 -12.42 10.73 7.67
N ALA A 16 -13.06 11.00 8.81
CA ALA A 16 -13.27 9.99 9.84
C ALA A 16 -14.08 8.78 9.32
N ALA A 17 -15.13 9.02 8.53
CA ALA A 17 -15.90 7.94 7.92
C ALA A 17 -15.05 7.10 6.95
N LEU A 18 -14.23 7.75 6.12
CA LEU A 18 -13.36 7.07 5.16
C LEU A 18 -12.25 6.25 5.83
N ARG A 19 -11.69 6.73 6.95
CA ARG A 19 -10.76 5.96 7.80
C ARG A 19 -11.42 4.68 8.32
N LYS A 20 -12.65 4.75 8.83
CA LYS A 20 -13.38 3.57 9.32
C LYS A 20 -13.70 2.58 8.20
N ALA A 21 -14.10 3.08 7.03
CA ALA A 21 -14.29 2.25 5.85
C ALA A 21 -12.99 1.55 5.45
N THR A 22 -11.84 2.25 5.51
CA THR A 22 -10.51 1.70 5.22
C THR A 22 -10.17 0.51 6.11
N LEU A 23 -10.31 0.65 7.43
CA LEU A 23 -10.06 -0.45 8.37
C LEU A 23 -11.00 -1.64 8.14
N THR A 24 -12.27 -1.37 7.80
CA THR A 24 -13.26 -2.42 7.53
C THR A 24 -12.91 -3.21 6.27
N PHE A 25 -12.58 -2.51 5.18
CA PHE A 25 -12.15 -3.16 3.93
C PHE A 25 -10.82 -3.89 4.07
N TRP A 26 -9.92 -3.41 4.93
CA TRP A 26 -8.65 -4.08 5.19
C TRP A 26 -8.84 -5.39 5.95
N GLU A 27 -9.70 -5.38 6.96
CA GLU A 27 -10.01 -6.58 7.74
C GLU A 27 -10.81 -7.61 6.93
N GLN A 28 -11.88 -7.17 6.28
CA GLN A 28 -12.88 -8.08 5.69
C GLN A 28 -12.71 -8.29 4.18
N GLY A 29 -11.94 -7.43 3.51
CA GLY A 29 -11.87 -7.39 2.05
C GLY A 29 -13.07 -6.69 1.40
N TYR A 30 -12.95 -6.44 0.10
CA TYR A 30 -13.98 -5.73 -0.67
C TYR A 30 -15.31 -6.48 -0.66
N GLU A 31 -15.33 -7.78 -0.96
CA GLU A 31 -16.58 -8.51 -1.21
C GLU A 31 -17.40 -8.76 0.04
N ALA A 32 -16.75 -9.21 1.12
CA ALA A 32 -17.42 -9.51 2.38
C ALA A 32 -17.99 -8.27 3.09
N THR A 33 -17.49 -7.07 2.77
CA THR A 33 -17.96 -5.82 3.39
C THR A 33 -19.28 -5.35 2.76
N SER A 34 -20.43 -5.43 3.44
CA SER A 34 -21.69 -4.95 2.87
C SER A 34 -21.88 -3.42 3.00
N ILE A 35 -22.83 -2.84 2.25
CA ILE A 35 -23.22 -1.42 2.47
C ILE A 35 -23.76 -1.22 3.89
N ALA A 36 -24.43 -2.21 4.46
CA ALA A 36 -24.95 -2.15 5.83
C ALA A 36 -23.82 -2.14 6.87
N ASP A 37 -22.73 -2.89 6.61
CA ASP A 37 -21.54 -2.84 7.46
C ASP A 37 -20.89 -1.47 7.39
N LEU A 38 -20.71 -0.92 6.19
CA LEU A 38 -20.13 0.39 5.98
C LEU A 38 -20.93 1.49 6.66
N THR A 39 -22.24 1.54 6.49
CA THR A 39 -23.09 2.55 7.13
C THR A 39 -23.03 2.45 8.65
N ARG A 40 -23.05 1.23 9.20
CA ARG A 40 -22.94 0.95 10.63
C ARG A 40 -21.60 1.44 11.20
N VAL A 41 -20.47 1.07 10.61
CA VAL A 41 -19.14 1.47 11.12
C VAL A 41 -18.89 2.96 10.92
N MET A 42 -19.28 3.51 9.76
CA MET A 42 -19.11 4.94 9.45
C MET A 42 -20.02 5.82 10.31
N GLY A 43 -21.11 5.27 10.85
CA GLY A 43 -22.10 6.01 11.64
C GLY A 43 -22.97 6.94 10.77
N ILE A 44 -23.24 6.54 9.52
CA ILE A 44 -24.03 7.31 8.55
C ILE A 44 -25.16 6.47 7.98
N ALA A 45 -26.23 7.13 7.51
CA ALA A 45 -27.30 6.43 6.79
C ALA A 45 -26.89 6.10 5.34
N ALA A 46 -27.48 5.07 4.75
CA ALA A 46 -27.19 4.66 3.37
C ALA A 46 -27.34 5.81 2.35
N PRO A 47 -28.40 6.67 2.39
CA PRO A 47 -28.50 7.80 1.47
C PRO A 47 -27.32 8.79 1.58
N SER A 48 -26.79 8.99 2.80
CA SER A 48 -25.61 9.85 3.02
C SER A 48 -24.34 9.24 2.47
N LEU A 49 -24.18 7.91 2.56
CA LEU A 49 -23.08 7.18 1.94
C LEU A 49 -23.11 7.37 0.42
N TYR A 50 -24.26 7.07 -0.22
CA TYR A 50 -24.41 7.18 -1.66
C TYR A 50 -24.21 8.62 -2.16
N ALA A 51 -24.74 9.62 -1.44
CA ALA A 51 -24.56 11.03 -1.80
C ALA A 51 -23.10 11.51 -1.66
N ALA A 52 -22.31 10.91 -0.77
CA ALA A 52 -20.95 11.36 -0.48
C ALA A 52 -19.86 10.64 -1.27
N PHE A 53 -20.11 9.37 -1.63
CA PHE A 53 -19.10 8.47 -2.22
C PHE A 53 -19.58 7.78 -3.50
N GLY A 54 -20.83 7.99 -3.93
CA GLY A 54 -21.39 7.28 -5.07
C GLY A 54 -21.68 5.84 -4.69
N ASP A 55 -21.01 4.87 -5.32
CA ASP A 55 -21.21 3.44 -5.05
C ASP A 55 -20.09 2.85 -4.17
N LYS A 56 -20.25 1.59 -3.74
CA LYS A 56 -19.25 0.85 -2.95
C LYS A 56 -17.88 0.81 -3.65
N ARG A 57 -17.87 0.72 -4.98
CA ARG A 57 -16.67 0.63 -5.81
C ARG A 57 -15.90 1.95 -5.81
N THR A 58 -16.59 3.07 -5.98
CA THR A 58 -16.04 4.43 -5.93
C THR A 58 -15.50 4.71 -4.54
N LEU A 59 -16.26 4.37 -3.50
CA LEU A 59 -15.78 4.42 -2.11
C LEU A 59 -14.50 3.57 -1.93
N PHE A 60 -14.46 2.36 -2.46
CA PHE A 60 -13.29 1.50 -2.36
C PHE A 60 -12.05 2.09 -3.05
N GLY A 61 -12.23 2.72 -4.22
CA GLY A 61 -11.16 3.48 -4.88
C GLY A 61 -10.60 4.58 -3.98
N GLU A 62 -11.47 5.37 -3.33
CA GLU A 62 -11.02 6.39 -2.38
C GLU A 62 -10.34 5.81 -1.13
N VAL A 63 -10.79 4.65 -0.66
CA VAL A 63 -10.17 3.91 0.44
C VAL A 63 -8.75 3.48 0.07
N VAL A 64 -8.51 3.01 -1.15
CA VAL A 64 -7.17 2.65 -1.62
C VAL A 64 -6.22 3.85 -1.59
N GLU A 65 -6.67 5.04 -2.01
CA GLU A 65 -5.87 6.27 -1.97
C GLU A 65 -5.58 6.73 -0.53
N VAL A 66 -6.59 6.67 0.36
CA VAL A 66 -6.41 7.00 1.77
C VAL A 66 -5.46 6.02 2.44
N TYR A 67 -5.58 4.72 2.14
CA TYR A 67 -4.68 3.71 2.64
C TYR A 67 -3.24 3.97 2.18
N ALA A 68 -3.03 4.27 0.90
CA ALA A 68 -1.70 4.60 0.37
C ALA A 68 -1.09 5.81 1.10
N THR A 69 -1.90 6.83 1.38
CA THR A 69 -1.44 8.05 2.06
C THR A 69 -1.12 7.82 3.55
N LEU A 70 -1.99 7.11 4.27
CA LEU A 70 -1.88 6.96 5.73
C LEU A 70 -0.96 5.81 6.15
N PHE A 71 -0.94 4.73 5.38
CA PHE A 71 -0.31 3.46 5.77
C PHE A 71 0.72 2.96 4.75
N GLY A 72 0.61 3.39 3.49
CA GLY A 72 1.51 2.95 2.41
C GLY A 72 2.68 3.90 2.12
N GLY A 73 2.65 5.13 2.63
CA GLY A 73 3.60 6.19 2.24
C GLY A 73 5.04 5.95 2.70
N PHE A 74 5.29 4.97 3.56
CA PHE A 74 6.61 4.64 4.07
C PHE A 74 7.58 4.22 2.94
N GLY A 75 7.11 3.42 1.97
CA GLY A 75 7.96 2.94 0.88
C GLY A 75 8.40 4.04 -0.07
N ASP A 76 7.47 4.91 -0.47
CA ASP A 76 7.79 6.06 -1.33
C ASP A 76 8.74 7.03 -0.62
N ARG A 77 8.49 7.34 0.67
CA ARG A 77 9.40 8.18 1.46
C ARG A 77 10.81 7.59 1.55
N ALA A 78 10.93 6.31 1.90
CA ALA A 78 12.22 5.64 1.99
C ALA A 78 12.98 5.67 0.64
N LEU A 79 12.26 5.49 -0.47
CA LEU A 79 12.86 5.53 -1.81
C LEU A 79 13.16 6.97 -2.29
N THR A 80 12.49 7.99 -1.79
CA THR A 80 12.80 9.39 -2.12
C THR A 80 13.92 9.97 -1.27
N GLU A 81 13.96 9.63 0.02
CA GLU A 81 14.85 10.28 1.00
C GLU A 81 16.24 9.63 1.08
N GLU A 82 16.36 8.32 0.87
CA GLU A 82 17.66 7.65 0.90
C GLU A 82 18.47 7.93 -0.37
N PRO A 83 19.80 8.10 -0.27
CA PRO A 83 20.64 8.50 -1.41
C PRO A 83 20.74 7.42 -2.49
N THR A 84 20.72 6.15 -2.09
CA THR A 84 20.90 4.99 -2.98
C THR A 84 19.67 4.09 -2.93
N ALA A 85 19.36 3.41 -4.03
CA ALA A 85 18.36 2.36 -4.12
C ALA A 85 18.53 1.33 -2.99
N ARG A 86 19.73 0.75 -2.81
CA ARG A 86 19.98 -0.27 -1.78
C ARG A 86 19.54 0.21 -0.39
N ARG A 87 19.98 1.39 0.05
CA ARG A 87 19.53 2.00 1.31
C ARG A 87 18.02 2.27 1.36
N GLY A 88 17.44 2.79 0.28
CA GLY A 88 15.99 3.05 0.19
C GLY A 88 15.16 1.80 0.35
N PHE A 89 15.54 0.71 -0.34
CA PHE A 89 14.88 -0.58 -0.23
C PHE A 89 15.11 -1.24 1.13
N ALA A 90 16.31 -1.14 1.70
CA ALA A 90 16.58 -1.63 3.05
C ALA A 90 15.70 -0.94 4.10
N ARG A 91 15.61 0.40 4.04
CA ARG A 91 14.73 1.18 4.92
C ARG A 91 13.26 0.82 4.69
N MET A 92 12.81 0.76 3.44
CA MET A 92 11.44 0.36 3.10
C MET A 92 11.06 -1.01 3.68
N LEU A 93 11.94 -2.02 3.57
CA LEU A 93 11.66 -3.35 4.10
C LEU A 93 11.63 -3.37 5.63
N ARG A 94 12.50 -2.62 6.32
CA ARG A 94 12.44 -2.48 7.79
C ARG A 94 11.18 -1.76 8.25
N GLU A 95 10.81 -0.67 7.58
CA GLU A 95 9.57 0.05 7.86
C GLU A 95 8.34 -0.83 7.58
N ALA A 96 8.36 -1.65 6.52
CA ALA A 96 7.31 -2.63 6.24
C ALA A 96 7.15 -3.64 7.38
N ALA A 97 8.24 -4.12 7.99
CA ALA A 97 8.17 -5.04 9.11
C ALA A 97 7.45 -4.41 10.32
N ALA A 98 7.73 -3.13 10.63
CA ALA A 98 7.03 -2.40 11.68
C ALA A 98 5.56 -2.14 11.30
N GLU A 99 5.31 -1.57 10.11
CA GLU A 99 3.97 -1.17 9.69
C GLU A 99 3.03 -2.39 9.56
N TYR A 100 3.49 -3.51 9.01
CA TYR A 100 2.65 -4.69 8.84
C TYR A 100 2.33 -5.41 10.15
N THR A 101 3.09 -5.17 11.22
CA THR A 101 2.90 -5.81 12.54
C THR A 101 2.39 -4.85 13.61
N GLU A 102 2.12 -3.59 13.25
CA GLU A 102 1.64 -2.56 14.17
C GLU A 102 0.33 -2.97 14.85
N ALA A 103 0.28 -2.82 16.18
CA ALA A 103 -0.89 -3.18 16.96
C ALA A 103 -2.04 -2.18 16.76
N GLY A 104 -3.27 -2.65 16.91
CA GLY A 104 -4.47 -1.80 16.83
C GLY A 104 -4.99 -1.53 15.41
N ARG A 105 -4.42 -2.20 14.39
CA ARG A 105 -4.96 -2.26 13.02
C ARG A 105 -4.71 -3.65 12.40
N PRO A 106 -5.38 -4.00 11.29
CA PRO A 106 -5.15 -5.29 10.63
C PRO A 106 -3.70 -5.43 10.15
N HIS A 107 -3.17 -6.66 10.17
CA HIS A 107 -1.80 -6.93 9.73
C HIS A 107 -1.65 -6.97 8.19
N GLY A 108 -0.41 -6.77 7.74
CA GLY A 108 -0.03 -6.79 6.32
C GLY A 108 -0.50 -5.56 5.54
N CYS A 109 -0.55 -5.65 4.21
CA CYS A 109 -0.92 -4.55 3.33
C CYS A 109 -2.31 -4.73 2.73
N MET A 110 -3.22 -3.78 2.96
CA MET A 110 -4.59 -3.82 2.42
C MET A 110 -4.64 -4.08 0.91
N VAL A 111 -3.78 -3.40 0.14
CA VAL A 111 -3.75 -3.47 -1.33
C VAL A 111 -3.33 -4.86 -1.83
N LEU A 112 -2.45 -5.53 -1.09
CA LEU A 112 -2.00 -6.88 -1.42
C LEU A 112 -3.06 -7.91 -1.10
N SER A 113 -3.69 -7.76 0.06
CA SER A 113 -4.70 -8.67 0.56
C SER A 113 -6.07 -8.56 -0.06
N ALA A 114 -6.47 -7.35 -0.47
CA ALA A 114 -7.79 -7.15 -1.06
C ALA A 114 -7.95 -7.93 -2.38
N ALA A 115 -6.84 -8.40 -2.97
CA ALA A 115 -6.85 -9.21 -4.18
C ALA A 115 -7.10 -10.71 -3.91
N GLU A 116 -6.87 -11.21 -2.70
CA GLU A 116 -6.95 -12.65 -2.39
C GLU A 116 -8.39 -13.15 -2.29
N ASN A 117 -9.32 -12.28 -1.85
CA ASN A 117 -10.73 -12.61 -1.63
C ASN A 117 -11.67 -11.77 -2.53
N CYS A 118 -11.23 -11.42 -3.74
CA CYS A 118 -12.02 -10.60 -4.65
C CYS A 118 -12.27 -11.28 -6.00
N SER A 119 -13.52 -11.65 -6.27
CA SER A 119 -14.04 -12.10 -7.56
C SER A 119 -14.35 -10.95 -8.54
N SER A 120 -14.43 -9.69 -8.07
CA SER A 120 -14.62 -8.52 -8.93
C SER A 120 -13.40 -8.25 -9.81
N ALA A 121 -13.54 -8.57 -11.11
CA ALA A 121 -12.48 -8.39 -12.10
C ALA A 121 -11.94 -6.95 -12.18
N GLU A 122 -12.78 -5.94 -11.99
CA GLU A 122 -12.38 -4.53 -12.00
C GLU A 122 -11.50 -4.17 -10.81
N VAL A 123 -11.86 -4.61 -9.59
CA VAL A 123 -11.06 -4.37 -8.39
C VAL A 123 -9.72 -5.10 -8.48
N VAL A 124 -9.73 -6.34 -8.96
CA VAL A 124 -8.50 -7.10 -9.23
C VAL A 124 -7.61 -6.37 -10.23
N ALA A 125 -8.19 -5.77 -11.28
CA ALA A 125 -7.43 -5.00 -12.27
C ALA A 125 -6.81 -3.73 -11.67
N VAL A 126 -7.53 -2.99 -10.81
CA VAL A 126 -7.01 -1.81 -10.11
C VAL A 126 -5.83 -2.18 -9.20
N LEU A 127 -6.00 -3.20 -8.37
CA LEU A 127 -4.95 -3.66 -7.44
C LEU A 127 -3.73 -4.20 -8.20
N ARG A 128 -3.95 -4.96 -9.28
CA ARG A 128 -2.88 -5.41 -10.19
C ARG A 128 -2.15 -4.22 -10.80
N GLY A 129 -2.88 -3.21 -11.27
CA GLY A 129 -2.32 -1.98 -11.83
C GLY A 129 -1.41 -1.27 -10.83
N GLN A 130 -1.82 -1.17 -9.56
CA GLN A 130 -0.98 -0.57 -8.51
C GLN A 130 0.31 -1.38 -8.28
N ARG A 131 0.21 -2.71 -8.16
CA ARG A 131 1.40 -3.56 -7.97
C ARG A 131 2.38 -3.43 -9.13
N LEU A 132 1.88 -3.41 -10.37
CA LEU A 132 2.72 -3.25 -11.56
C LEU A 132 3.38 -1.87 -11.61
N ARG A 133 2.66 -0.79 -11.27
CA ARG A 133 3.24 0.56 -11.16
C ARG A 133 4.38 0.61 -10.14
N ASN A 134 4.22 -0.03 -8.97
CA ASN A 134 5.27 -0.08 -7.96
C ASN A 134 6.51 -0.82 -8.48
N VAL A 135 6.36 -1.93 -9.20
CA VAL A 135 7.49 -2.65 -9.81
C VAL A 135 8.23 -1.77 -10.82
N VAL A 136 7.50 -1.03 -11.66
CA VAL A 136 8.13 -0.08 -12.60
C VAL A 136 8.89 1.03 -11.86
N ALA A 137 8.30 1.61 -10.81
CA ALA A 137 8.97 2.63 -10.01
C ALA A 137 10.24 2.08 -9.33
N PHE A 138 10.19 0.84 -8.84
CA PHE A 138 11.34 0.17 -8.24
C PHE A 138 12.46 -0.03 -9.27
N GLN A 139 12.13 -0.54 -10.45
CA GLN A 139 13.09 -0.73 -11.53
C GLN A 139 13.73 0.61 -11.92
N GLN A 140 12.94 1.67 -12.10
CA GLN A 140 13.45 3.00 -12.44
C GLN A 140 14.39 3.55 -11.36
N ARG A 141 14.10 3.28 -10.08
CA ARG A 141 14.97 3.69 -8.98
C ARG A 141 16.30 2.95 -9.02
N ILE A 142 16.28 1.64 -9.22
CA ILE A 142 17.48 0.81 -9.29
C ILE A 142 18.32 1.19 -10.52
N GLN A 143 17.68 1.39 -11.67
CA GLN A 143 18.37 1.76 -12.91
C GLN A 143 19.15 3.07 -12.77
N ARG A 144 18.61 4.06 -12.04
CA ARG A 144 19.33 5.31 -11.78
C ARG A 144 20.65 5.09 -11.06
N ASP A 145 20.71 4.18 -10.10
CA ASP A 145 21.94 3.85 -9.38
C ASP A 145 22.93 3.06 -10.26
N VAL A 146 22.42 2.21 -11.17
CA VAL A 146 23.25 1.52 -12.17
C VAL A 146 23.86 2.54 -13.14
N ASP A 147 23.06 3.45 -13.68
CA ASP A 147 23.50 4.49 -14.61
C ASP A 147 24.50 5.47 -13.97
N ALA A 148 24.36 5.71 -12.67
CA ALA A 148 25.27 6.53 -11.86
C ALA A 148 26.53 5.79 -11.42
N GLY A 149 26.65 4.49 -11.69
CA GLY A 149 27.78 3.66 -11.25
C GLY A 149 27.80 3.31 -9.76
N VAL A 150 26.74 3.65 -9.01
CA VAL A 150 26.55 3.29 -7.60
C VAL A 150 26.34 1.78 -7.47
N LEU A 151 25.60 1.18 -8.40
CA LEU A 151 25.45 -0.28 -8.51
C LEU A 151 26.28 -0.82 -9.69
N PRO A 152 26.68 -2.10 -9.65
CA PRO A 152 27.38 -2.74 -10.76
C PRO A 152 26.63 -2.64 -12.09
N ALA A 153 27.36 -2.40 -13.18
CA ALA A 153 26.78 -2.20 -14.52
C ALA A 153 26.03 -3.41 -15.08
N ASP A 154 26.30 -4.61 -14.57
CA ASP A 154 25.64 -5.87 -14.92
C ASP A 154 24.42 -6.18 -14.03
N THR A 155 24.03 -5.27 -13.13
CA THR A 155 22.82 -5.42 -12.31
C THR A 155 21.56 -5.46 -13.18
N ASP A 156 20.83 -6.58 -13.14
CA ASP A 156 19.49 -6.67 -13.72
C ASP A 156 18.47 -5.93 -12.84
N ALA A 157 18.28 -4.64 -13.13
CA ALA A 157 17.35 -3.77 -12.40
C ALA A 157 15.90 -4.29 -12.42
N ALA A 158 15.48 -4.95 -13.50
CA ALA A 158 14.12 -5.47 -13.63
C ALA A 158 13.92 -6.71 -12.74
N ALA A 159 14.88 -7.64 -12.73
CA ALA A 159 14.85 -8.80 -11.86
C ALA A 159 14.91 -8.40 -10.37
N LEU A 160 15.80 -7.48 -10.01
CA LEU A 160 15.95 -7.01 -8.64
C LEU A 160 14.70 -6.27 -8.14
N ALA A 161 14.06 -5.46 -8.98
CA ALA A 161 12.78 -4.82 -8.68
C ALA A 161 11.66 -5.84 -8.41
N ARG A 162 11.56 -6.89 -9.26
CA ARG A 162 10.57 -7.95 -9.09
C ARG A 162 10.84 -8.78 -7.84
N CYS A 163 12.09 -9.12 -7.56
CA CYS A 163 12.48 -9.83 -6.35
C CYS A 163 12.08 -9.03 -5.11
N THR A 164 12.42 -7.74 -5.07
CA THR A 164 12.09 -6.87 -3.93
C THR A 164 10.58 -6.70 -3.76
N ALA A 165 9.84 -6.56 -4.86
CA ALA A 165 8.38 -6.53 -4.84
C ALA A 165 7.78 -7.85 -4.32
N ALA A 166 8.39 -9.00 -4.62
CA ALA A 166 7.95 -10.30 -4.11
C ALA A 166 8.24 -10.42 -2.61
N VAL A 167 9.40 -9.95 -2.13
CA VAL A 167 9.74 -9.95 -0.69
C VAL A 167 8.73 -9.13 0.11
N ILE A 168 8.47 -7.88 -0.27
CA ILE A 168 7.52 -7.04 0.49
C ILE A 168 6.08 -7.60 0.43
N GLN A 169 5.74 -8.31 -0.65
CA GLN A 169 4.47 -9.03 -0.76
C GLN A 169 4.41 -10.22 0.21
N GLY A 170 5.48 -11.03 0.26
CA GLY A 170 5.61 -12.14 1.21
C GLY A 170 5.58 -11.66 2.66
N MET A 171 6.24 -10.56 2.98
CA MET A 171 6.20 -9.95 4.31
C MET A 171 4.79 -9.56 4.74
N SER A 172 4.02 -8.94 3.82
CA SER A 172 2.62 -8.60 4.07
C SER A 172 1.78 -9.83 4.40
N GLN A 173 1.98 -10.93 3.66
CA GLN A 173 1.24 -12.17 3.90
C GLN A 173 1.66 -12.83 5.21
N GLN A 174 2.97 -12.94 5.47
CA GLN A 174 3.46 -13.55 6.70
C GLN A 174 3.00 -12.79 7.96
N ALA A 175 2.91 -11.45 7.91
CA ALA A 175 2.34 -10.66 9.00
C ALA A 175 0.89 -11.08 9.33
N ARG A 176 0.11 -11.42 8.29
CA ARG A 176 -1.28 -11.88 8.45
C ARG A 176 -1.36 -13.30 8.97
N ASP A 177 -0.40 -14.13 8.61
CA ASP A 177 -0.24 -15.48 9.13
C ASP A 177 0.29 -15.49 10.58
N GLY A 178 0.61 -14.32 11.15
CA GLY A 178 1.01 -14.15 12.54
C GLY A 178 2.51 -14.01 12.78
N ALA A 179 3.31 -13.79 11.73
CA ALA A 179 4.73 -13.51 11.88
C ALA A 179 4.95 -12.24 12.71
N SER A 180 5.85 -12.33 13.67
CA SER A 180 6.27 -11.22 14.51
C SER A 180 7.09 -10.19 13.75
N ARG A 181 7.16 -8.98 14.29
CA ARG A 181 8.03 -7.92 13.78
C ARG A 181 9.48 -8.38 13.59
N ALA A 182 10.01 -9.11 14.58
CA ALA A 182 11.40 -9.59 14.55
C ALA A 182 11.65 -10.59 13.42
N GLU A 183 10.69 -11.48 13.13
CA GLU A 183 10.78 -12.41 12.00
C GLU A 183 10.78 -11.69 10.65
N LEU A 184 9.92 -10.67 10.51
CA LEU A 184 9.88 -9.84 9.29
C LEU A 184 11.12 -8.96 9.13
N GLU A 185 11.66 -8.40 10.22
CA GLU A 185 12.94 -7.67 10.20
C GLU A 185 14.09 -8.60 9.78
N ALA A 186 14.14 -9.84 10.29
CA ALA A 186 15.13 -10.82 9.86
C ALA A 186 15.00 -11.17 8.36
N LEU A 187 13.77 -11.31 7.86
CA LEU A 187 13.50 -11.51 6.42
C LEU A 187 13.98 -10.31 5.59
N ALA A 188 13.75 -9.08 6.06
CA ALA A 188 14.25 -7.86 5.42
C ALA A 188 15.79 -7.87 5.32
N GLU A 189 16.50 -8.23 6.39
CA GLU A 189 17.98 -8.29 6.37
C GLU A 189 18.52 -9.40 5.45
N VAL A 190 17.81 -10.53 5.31
CA VAL A 190 18.17 -11.55 4.31
C VAL A 190 17.96 -11.02 2.90
N ALA A 191 16.84 -10.35 2.64
CA ALA A 191 16.56 -9.79 1.33
C ALA A 191 17.56 -8.70 0.93
N VAL A 192 17.97 -7.82 1.85
CA VAL A 192 18.98 -6.78 1.59
C VAL A 192 20.35 -7.39 1.29
N ARG A 193 20.72 -8.50 1.94
CA ARG A 193 21.98 -9.21 1.65
C ARG A 193 22.02 -9.85 0.26
N ALA A 194 20.86 -10.08 -0.36
CA ALA A 194 20.79 -10.57 -1.74
C ALA A 194 21.02 -9.46 -2.78
N TRP A 195 21.07 -8.18 -2.36
CA TRP A 195 21.41 -7.08 -3.25
C TRP A 195 22.91 -7.07 -3.57
N PRO A 196 23.30 -6.63 -4.77
CA PRO A 196 24.71 -6.36 -5.07
C PRO A 196 25.26 -5.30 -4.13
N GLU A 197 26.53 -5.44 -3.77
CA GLU A 197 27.25 -4.40 -3.01
C GLU A 197 27.39 -3.13 -3.87
N GLU A 198 27.38 -1.98 -3.21
CA GLU A 198 27.60 -0.69 -3.87
C GLU A 198 29.06 -0.61 -4.35
N SER A 199 29.27 -0.07 -5.55
CA SER A 199 30.60 0.10 -6.11
C SER A 199 31.41 1.07 -5.22
N PRO A 200 32.64 0.72 -4.81
CA PRO A 200 33.48 1.63 -4.02
C PRO A 200 33.92 2.82 -4.90
N GLY A 201 33.22 3.95 -4.79
CA GLY A 201 33.59 5.19 -5.49
C GLY A 201 32.44 6.08 -6.01
N GLY A 202 31.18 5.77 -5.68
CA GLY A 202 30.01 6.65 -5.95
C GLY A 202 29.84 7.77 -4.94
#